data_AF-A2HFG6-F1
#
_entry.id   AF-A2HFG6-F1
#
_cell.length_a   1.000
_cell.length_b   1.000
_cell.length_c   1.000
_cell.angle_alpha   90.00
_cell.angle_beta   90.00
_cell.angle_gamma   90.00
#
_symmetry.space_group_name_H-M   'P 1'
#
loop_
_entity.id
_entity.type
_entity.pdbx_description
1 polymer ?
#
loop_
_entity_poly.entity_id
_entity_poly.type
_entity_poly.pdbx_seq_one_letter_code
_entity_poly.pdbx_strand_id
1 'polypeptide(L)'
;FSEFTIIYAPFAAKELVHSIDNPLHVDSTHSLIKGKIQLFAVTMKTSQNTIFPFCYFLVNPQTSEKIQECLVKFCEFAHLDPQHWSADCALNIARAIEDGFPLAQLSWCAVHVLRACAKVGSYFDNPQNFENFYLAMDFLTLRADATNAEKLAEESDET
;
A
#
# COMPACT_ATOMS: atom_id res chain seq x y z
N PHE A 1 -23.91 2.49 -12.31
CA PHE A 1 -23.67 1.14 -11.76
C PHE A 1 -24.14 1.13 -10.31
N SER A 2 -24.86 0.09 -9.90
CA SER A 2 -25.25 -0.13 -8.50
C SER A 2 -24.01 -0.32 -7.61
N GLU A 3 -24.19 -0.20 -6.30
CA GLU A 3 -23.17 -0.52 -5.30
C GLU A 3 -22.78 -2.00 -5.36
N PHE A 4 -21.48 -2.31 -5.28
CA PHE A 4 -20.99 -3.69 -5.24
C PHE A 4 -19.58 -3.80 -4.62
N THR A 5 -19.25 -5.02 -4.20
CA THR A 5 -17.91 -5.48 -3.80
C THR A 5 -17.70 -6.87 -4.39
N ILE A 6 -16.62 -7.06 -5.15
CA ILE A 6 -16.25 -8.35 -5.75
C ILE A 6 -14.82 -8.64 -5.34
N ILE A 7 -14.57 -9.83 -4.76
CA ILE A 7 -13.24 -10.28 -4.34
C ILE A 7 -12.99 -11.64 -4.98
N TYR A 8 -11.79 -11.83 -5.53
CA TYR A 8 -11.34 -13.08 -6.13
C TYR A 8 -9.90 -13.37 -5.69
N ALA A 9 -9.70 -14.51 -5.03
CA ALA A 9 -8.39 -15.01 -4.65
C ALA A 9 -8.23 -16.45 -5.19
N PRO A 10 -7.20 -16.76 -5.99
CA PRO A 10 -6.97 -18.14 -6.46
C PRO A 10 -6.68 -19.09 -5.31
N PHE A 11 -7.19 -20.33 -5.33
CA PHE A 11 -6.87 -21.31 -4.26
C PHE A 11 -5.37 -21.60 -4.12
N ALA A 12 -4.63 -21.64 -5.24
CA ALA A 12 -3.17 -21.78 -5.23
C ALA A 12 -2.46 -20.65 -4.47
N ALA A 13 -3.09 -19.46 -4.38
CA ALA A 13 -2.57 -18.35 -3.61
C ALA A 13 -2.54 -18.67 -2.11
N LYS A 14 -3.52 -19.43 -1.60
CA LYS A 14 -3.59 -19.84 -0.19
C LYS A 14 -2.46 -20.79 0.19
N GLU A 15 -2.10 -21.74 -0.69
CA GLU A 15 -1.00 -22.68 -0.43
C GLU A 15 0.36 -21.97 -0.43
N LEU A 16 0.53 -20.98 -1.30
CA LEU A 16 1.77 -20.22 -1.43
C LEU A 16 1.95 -19.17 -0.32
N VAL A 17 0.87 -18.79 0.37
CA VAL A 17 0.89 -17.67 1.33
C VAL A 17 1.81 -17.91 2.53
N HIS A 18 1.97 -19.17 2.92
CA HIS A 18 2.84 -19.57 4.03
C HIS A 18 4.34 -19.60 3.68
N SER A 19 4.69 -19.41 2.40
CA SER A 19 6.09 -19.42 1.91
C SER A 19 6.71 -18.02 1.79
N ILE A 20 6.12 -17.04 2.48
CA ILE A 20 6.34 -15.62 2.24
C ILE A 20 7.03 -14.95 3.43
N ASP A 21 8.09 -14.21 3.12
CA ASP A 21 8.91 -13.44 4.08
C ASP A 21 8.78 -11.92 3.90
N ASN A 22 7.90 -11.44 3.02
CA ASN A 22 7.92 -10.08 2.49
C ASN A 22 6.58 -9.33 2.66
N PRO A 23 6.59 -7.98 2.63
CA PRO A 23 5.38 -7.16 2.74
C PRO A 23 4.31 -7.49 1.68
N LEU A 24 3.05 -7.35 2.07
CA LEU A 24 1.92 -7.33 1.15
C LEU A 24 1.96 -6.04 0.33
N HIS A 25 1.67 -6.10 -0.97
CA HIS A 25 1.59 -4.91 -1.82
C HIS A 25 0.22 -4.78 -2.48
N VAL A 26 -0.49 -3.67 -2.26
CA VAL A 26 -1.74 -3.33 -2.94
C VAL A 26 -1.51 -2.30 -4.06
N ASP A 27 -1.87 -2.67 -5.28
CA ASP A 27 -1.77 -1.83 -6.48
C ASP A 27 -3.17 -1.62 -7.10
N SER A 28 -3.44 -0.44 -7.65
CA SER A 28 -4.69 -0.07 -8.32
C SER A 28 -4.48 0.19 -9.81
N THR A 29 -5.09 -0.66 -10.64
CA THR A 29 -5.02 -0.55 -12.10
C THR A 29 -6.34 -0.05 -12.68
N HIS A 30 -6.27 0.95 -13.56
CA HIS A 30 -7.44 1.66 -14.07
C HIS A 30 -8.04 1.04 -15.35
N SER A 31 -7.57 -0.14 -15.75
CA SER A 31 -7.65 -0.55 -17.18
C SER A 31 -8.69 -1.61 -17.51
N LEU A 32 -9.41 -2.17 -16.54
CA LEU A 32 -10.12 -3.43 -16.79
C LEU A 32 -11.63 -3.32 -17.02
N ILE A 33 -12.28 -2.21 -16.65
CA ILE A 33 -13.75 -2.09 -16.78
C ILE A 33 -14.16 -0.74 -17.36
N LYS A 34 -15.07 -0.76 -18.36
CA LYS A 34 -15.81 0.43 -18.82
C LYS A 34 -16.57 1.03 -17.63
N GLY A 35 -16.13 2.18 -17.12
CA GLY A 35 -16.82 2.87 -16.03
C GLY A 35 -15.95 3.59 -15.00
N LYS A 36 -14.62 3.69 -15.21
CA LYS A 36 -13.66 4.26 -14.24
C LYS A 36 -13.59 3.48 -12.92
N ILE A 37 -13.94 2.20 -12.95
CA ILE A 37 -13.83 1.30 -11.79
C ILE A 37 -12.42 0.72 -11.77
N GLN A 38 -11.66 1.00 -10.71
CA GLN A 38 -10.31 0.49 -10.53
C GLN A 38 -10.36 -1.00 -10.17
N LEU A 39 -9.50 -1.81 -10.79
CA LEU A 39 -9.15 -3.13 -10.28
C LEU A 39 -8.00 -2.97 -9.29
N PHE A 40 -8.21 -3.46 -8.08
CA PHE A 40 -7.16 -3.59 -7.09
C PHE A 40 -6.58 -4.99 -7.13
N ALA A 41 -5.26 -5.09 -7.00
CA ALA A 41 -4.53 -6.34 -6.90
C ALA A 41 -3.66 -6.32 -5.64
N VAL A 42 -3.79 -7.36 -4.81
CA VAL A 42 -2.85 -7.64 -3.72
C VAL A 42 -1.81 -8.62 -4.25
N THR A 43 -0.58 -8.17 -4.28
CA THR A 43 0.58 -8.93 -4.74
C THR A 43 1.52 -9.19 -3.58
N MET A 44 2.26 -10.29 -3.65
CA MET A 44 3.30 -10.62 -2.69
C MET A 44 4.50 -11.18 -3.41
N LYS A 45 5.66 -11.04 -2.76
CA LYS A 45 6.92 -11.59 -3.23
C LYS A 45 7.21 -12.89 -2.46
N THR A 46 7.21 -14.01 -3.16
CA THR A 46 7.56 -15.31 -2.58
C THR A 46 9.05 -15.38 -2.22
N SER A 47 9.44 -16.35 -1.38
CA SER A 47 10.84 -16.69 -1.10
C SER A 47 11.65 -17.01 -2.38
N GLN A 48 10.99 -17.44 -3.45
CA GLN A 48 11.58 -17.68 -4.77
C GLN A 48 11.63 -16.41 -5.65
N ASN A 49 11.44 -15.22 -5.06
CA ASN A 49 11.52 -13.93 -5.74
C ASN A 49 10.48 -13.75 -6.87
N THR A 50 9.40 -14.53 -6.87
CA THR A 50 8.30 -14.42 -7.83
C THR A 50 7.21 -13.52 -7.25
N ILE A 51 6.79 -12.51 -8.03
CA ILE A 51 5.64 -11.66 -7.68
C ILE A 51 4.40 -12.36 -8.21
N PHE A 52 3.52 -12.76 -7.31
CA PHE A 52 2.26 -13.41 -7.66
C PHE A 52 1.10 -12.54 -7.17
N PRO A 53 0.02 -12.38 -7.95
CA PRO A 53 -1.20 -11.74 -7.48
C PRO A 53 -2.02 -12.75 -6.66
N PHE A 54 -2.20 -12.46 -5.37
CA PHE A 54 -2.88 -13.35 -4.43
C PHE A 54 -4.37 -13.01 -4.28
N CYS A 55 -4.74 -11.75 -4.53
CA CYS A 55 -6.11 -11.30 -4.46
C CYS A 55 -6.36 -10.21 -5.50
N TYR A 56 -7.56 -10.22 -6.06
CA TYR A 56 -8.10 -9.20 -6.94
C TYR A 56 -9.44 -8.74 -6.41
N PHE A 57 -9.69 -7.44 -6.41
CA PHE A 57 -11.00 -6.95 -6.02
C PHE A 57 -11.44 -5.70 -6.77
N LEU A 58 -12.76 -5.52 -6.84
CA LEU A 58 -13.45 -4.40 -7.44
C LEU A 58 -14.46 -3.87 -6.43
N VAL A 59 -14.43 -2.56 -6.17
CA VAL A 59 -15.34 -1.90 -5.25
C VAL A 59 -16.01 -0.70 -5.91
N ASN A 60 -17.31 -0.54 -5.66
CA ASN A 60 -18.08 0.62 -6.06
C ASN A 60 -19.07 0.98 -4.94
N PRO A 61 -19.04 2.22 -4.39
CA PRO A 61 -18.02 3.25 -4.58
C PRO A 61 -16.61 2.82 -4.11
N GLN A 62 -15.56 3.49 -4.60
CA GLN A 62 -14.16 3.20 -4.25
C GLN A 62 -13.73 3.92 -2.95
N THR A 63 -14.42 3.63 -1.86
CA THR A 63 -14.12 4.21 -0.54
C THR A 63 -13.11 3.39 0.23
N SER A 64 -12.46 3.99 1.24
CA SER A 64 -11.51 3.33 2.14
C SER A 64 -12.12 2.12 2.84
N GLU A 65 -13.37 2.22 3.29
CA GLU A 65 -14.04 1.18 4.09
C GLU A 65 -14.28 -0.09 3.26
N LYS A 66 -14.63 0.07 1.98
CA LYS A 66 -14.85 -1.06 1.07
C LYS A 66 -13.54 -1.72 0.66
N ILE A 67 -12.48 -0.92 0.47
CA ILE A 67 -11.14 -1.44 0.22
C ILE A 67 -10.66 -2.22 1.45
N GLN A 68 -10.81 -1.65 2.64
CA GLN A 68 -10.47 -2.27 3.93
C GLN A 68 -11.17 -3.62 4.10
N GLU A 69 -12.49 -3.66 3.87
CA GLU A 69 -13.28 -4.90 3.94
C GLU A 69 -12.68 -6.00 3.05
N CYS A 70 -12.23 -5.65 1.83
CA CYS A 70 -11.62 -6.60 0.91
C CYS A 70 -10.27 -7.11 1.42
N LEU A 71 -9.42 -6.21 1.93
CA LEU A 71 -8.10 -6.56 2.44
C LEU A 71 -8.19 -7.45 3.68
N VAL A 72 -9.05 -7.08 4.64
CA VAL A 72 -9.28 -7.85 5.88
C VAL A 72 -9.80 -9.25 5.54
N LYS A 73 -10.84 -9.36 4.69
CA LYS A 73 -11.38 -10.66 4.29
C LYS A 73 -10.34 -11.55 3.60
N PHE A 74 -9.46 -10.96 2.78
CA PHE A 74 -8.38 -11.71 2.17
C PHE A 74 -7.37 -12.22 3.22
N CYS A 75 -6.94 -11.36 4.15
CA CYS A 75 -6.02 -11.74 5.22
C CYS A 75 -6.63 -12.82 6.12
N GLU A 76 -7.91 -12.72 6.48
CA GLU A 76 -8.63 -13.76 7.23
C GLU A 76 -8.69 -15.10 6.49
N PHE A 77 -9.06 -15.06 5.20
CA PHE A 77 -9.11 -16.25 4.34
C PHE A 77 -7.75 -16.94 4.23
N ALA A 78 -6.68 -16.16 4.14
CA ALA A 78 -5.31 -16.60 3.99
C ALA A 78 -4.59 -16.86 5.33
N HIS A 79 -5.23 -16.59 6.47
CA HIS A 79 -4.62 -16.65 7.80
C HIS A 79 -3.33 -15.81 7.92
N LEU A 80 -3.39 -14.58 7.44
CA LEU A 80 -2.29 -13.61 7.48
C LEU A 80 -2.52 -12.53 8.55
N ASP A 81 -1.42 -12.16 9.22
CA ASP A 81 -1.33 -10.98 10.09
C ASP A 81 -0.16 -10.10 9.63
N PRO A 82 -0.36 -9.25 8.61
CA PRO A 82 0.73 -8.54 7.97
C PRO A 82 1.29 -7.43 8.85
N GLN A 83 2.59 -7.46 9.09
CA GLN A 83 3.30 -6.40 9.82
C GLN A 83 3.70 -5.23 8.91
N HIS A 84 3.73 -5.44 7.60
CA HIS A 84 4.17 -4.46 6.62
C HIS A 84 3.32 -4.49 5.35
N TRP A 85 2.93 -3.30 4.90
CA TRP A 85 2.27 -3.06 3.62
C TRP A 85 3.11 -2.13 2.75
N SER A 86 3.06 -2.39 1.45
CA SER A 86 3.41 -1.42 0.42
C SER A 86 2.15 -1.10 -0.38
N ALA A 87 1.95 0.16 -0.78
CA ALA A 87 0.76 0.51 -1.53
C ALA A 87 0.98 1.62 -2.54
N ASP A 88 0.09 1.67 -3.53
CA ASP A 88 -0.11 2.85 -4.36
C ASP A 88 -0.28 4.12 -3.54
N CYS A 89 0.18 5.25 -4.09
CA CYS A 89 0.01 6.59 -3.51
C CYS A 89 -1.44 7.11 -3.65
N ALA A 90 -2.40 6.34 -3.14
CA ALA A 90 -3.82 6.68 -3.12
C ALA A 90 -4.35 6.72 -1.68
N LEU A 91 -4.91 7.85 -1.29
CA LEU A 91 -5.34 8.12 0.09
C LEU A 91 -6.36 7.10 0.62
N ASN A 92 -7.26 6.66 -0.25
CA ASN A 92 -8.27 5.66 0.07
C ASN A 92 -7.68 4.26 0.32
N ILE A 93 -6.56 3.89 -0.33
CA ILE A 93 -5.85 2.65 -0.02
C ILE A 93 -5.10 2.79 1.30
N ALA A 94 -4.42 3.92 1.53
CA ALA A 94 -3.68 4.14 2.76
C ALA A 94 -4.57 4.06 3.99
N ARG A 95 -5.69 4.79 4.00
CA ARG A 95 -6.67 4.73 5.09
C ARG A 95 -7.24 3.33 5.30
N ALA A 96 -7.52 2.61 4.20
CA ALA A 96 -8.00 1.24 4.30
C ALA A 96 -7.01 0.31 5.01
N ILE A 97 -5.71 0.53 4.80
CA ILE A 97 -4.65 -0.24 5.46
C ILE A 97 -4.48 0.21 6.91
N GLU A 98 -4.36 1.51 7.17
CA GLU A 98 -4.17 2.07 8.52
C GLU A 98 -5.33 1.70 9.46
N ASP A 99 -6.58 1.78 8.98
CA ASP A 99 -7.76 1.44 9.77
C ASP A 99 -7.96 -0.08 9.90
N GLY A 100 -7.55 -0.86 8.90
CA GLY A 100 -7.68 -2.33 8.88
C GLY A 100 -6.58 -3.07 9.65
N PHE A 101 -5.39 -2.49 9.70
CA PHE A 101 -4.18 -3.10 10.23
C PHE A 101 -3.36 -2.05 11.01
N PRO A 102 -3.87 -1.57 12.16
CA PRO A 102 -3.29 -0.42 12.87
C PRO A 102 -1.88 -0.66 13.43
N LEU A 103 -1.45 -1.91 13.53
CA LEU A 103 -0.09 -2.29 13.96
C LEU A 103 0.87 -2.47 12.78
N ALA A 104 0.36 -2.48 11.55
CA ALA A 104 1.17 -2.68 10.36
C ALA A 104 1.81 -1.37 9.91
N GLN A 105 3.06 -1.45 9.47
CA GLN A 105 3.74 -0.31 8.86
C GLN A 105 3.34 -0.18 7.39
N LEU A 106 3.05 1.05 6.94
CA LEU A 106 2.72 1.36 5.55
C LEU A 106 3.87 2.10 4.87
N SER A 107 4.30 1.57 3.72
CA SER A 107 5.25 2.22 2.81
C SER A 107 4.60 2.52 1.46
N TRP A 108 4.99 3.62 0.82
CA TRP A 108 4.51 3.91 -0.53
C TRP A 108 5.33 3.17 -1.59
N CYS A 109 4.66 2.67 -2.62
CA CYS A 109 5.31 2.06 -3.77
C CYS A 109 6.18 3.10 -4.50
N ALA A 110 7.50 2.90 -4.46
CA ALA A 110 8.46 3.83 -5.08
C ALA A 110 8.18 4.08 -6.57
N VAL A 111 7.69 3.07 -7.31
CA VAL A 111 7.31 3.23 -8.72
C VAL A 111 6.16 4.23 -8.87
N HIS A 112 5.12 4.12 -8.03
CA HIS A 112 3.96 5.01 -8.08
C HIS A 112 4.30 6.42 -7.64
N VAL A 113 5.17 6.56 -6.64
CA VAL A 113 5.74 7.85 -6.24
C VAL A 113 6.48 8.49 -7.42
N LEU A 114 7.44 7.79 -8.03
CA LEU A 114 8.23 8.33 -9.14
C LEU A 114 7.34 8.72 -10.33
N ARG A 115 6.30 7.93 -10.63
CA ARG A 115 5.30 8.27 -11.67
C ARG A 115 4.47 9.50 -11.31
N ALA A 116 4.13 9.70 -10.04
CA ALA A 116 3.45 10.90 -9.58
C ALA A 116 4.37 12.13 -9.71
N CYS A 117 5.63 12.01 -9.30
CA CYS A 117 6.62 13.08 -9.40
C CYS A 117 6.88 13.51 -10.84
N ALA A 118 6.99 12.55 -11.77
CA ALA A 118 7.17 12.85 -13.19
C ALA A 118 6.04 13.72 -13.78
N LYS A 119 4.81 13.63 -13.26
CA LYS A 119 3.68 14.46 -13.72
C LYS A 119 3.77 15.91 -13.27
N VAL A 120 4.52 16.18 -12.21
CA VAL A 120 4.74 17.51 -11.64
C VAL A 120 6.20 17.92 -11.77
N GLY A 121 6.92 17.42 -12.78
CA GLY A 121 8.38 17.57 -12.92
C GLY A 121 8.91 18.99 -12.71
N SER A 122 8.20 20.02 -13.20
CA SER A 122 8.60 21.42 -13.03
C SER A 122 8.57 21.91 -11.58
N TYR A 123 7.84 21.24 -10.69
CA TYR A 123 7.87 21.50 -9.25
C TYR A 123 9.26 21.20 -8.66
N PHE A 124 9.96 20.23 -9.24
CA PHE A 124 11.29 19.79 -8.82
C PHE A 124 12.44 20.53 -9.50
N ASP A 125 12.14 21.50 -10.39
CA ASP A 125 13.15 22.44 -10.90
C ASP A 125 13.71 23.33 -9.77
N ASN A 126 12.97 23.47 -8.67
CA ASN A 126 13.46 24.07 -7.43
C ASN A 126 14.21 23.00 -6.59
N PRO A 127 15.53 23.15 -6.35
CA PRO A 127 16.30 22.20 -5.56
C PRO A 127 15.75 21.94 -4.15
N GLN A 128 15.15 22.95 -3.51
CA GLN A 128 14.55 22.80 -2.18
C GLN A 128 13.33 21.87 -2.20
N ASN A 129 12.54 21.91 -3.27
CA ASN A 129 11.38 21.03 -3.43
C ASN A 129 11.82 19.58 -3.64
N PHE A 130 12.94 19.37 -4.35
CA PHE A 130 13.54 18.05 -4.53
C PHE A 130 14.09 17.49 -3.21
N GLU A 131 14.80 18.31 -2.43
CA GLU A 131 15.34 17.92 -1.12
C GLU A 131 14.22 17.59 -0.12
N ASN A 132 13.20 18.45 -0.02
CA ASN A 132 12.04 18.20 0.85
C ASN A 132 11.30 16.91 0.47
N PHE A 133 11.15 16.64 -0.83
CA PHE A 133 10.54 15.41 -1.31
C PHE A 133 11.41 14.18 -1.01
N TYR A 134 12.72 14.27 -1.20
CA TYR A 134 13.65 13.17 -0.88
C TYR A 134 13.60 12.82 0.60
N LEU A 135 13.60 13.81 1.49
CA LEU A 135 13.46 13.61 2.94
C LEU A 135 12.12 12.97 3.32
N ALA A 136 11.02 13.42 2.71
CA ALA A 136 9.71 12.81 2.91
C ALA A 136 9.69 11.35 2.43
N MET A 137 10.33 11.05 1.30
CA MET A 137 10.40 9.69 0.77
C MET A 137 11.29 8.77 1.60
N ASP A 138 12.44 9.23 2.10
CA ASP A 138 13.27 8.48 3.06
C ASP A 138 12.46 8.09 4.31
N PHE A 139 11.73 9.05 4.87
CA PHE A 139 10.83 8.81 6.00
C PHE A 139 9.76 7.77 5.68
N LEU A 140 9.07 7.91 4.56
CA LEU A 140 7.93 7.07 4.19
C LEU A 140 8.29 5.69 3.62
N THR A 141 9.55 5.45 3.24
CA THR A 141 9.97 4.19 2.58
C THR A 141 11.08 3.43 3.27
N LEU A 142 11.92 4.09 4.07
CA LEU A 142 13.12 3.49 4.65
C LEU A 142 13.13 3.53 6.18
N ARG A 143 12.47 4.51 6.82
CA ARG A 143 12.44 4.64 8.29
C ARG A 143 11.19 4.04 8.93
N ALA A 144 10.79 2.87 8.44
CA ALA A 144 9.71 2.13 9.06
C ALA A 144 10.19 1.34 10.30
N ASP A 145 11.49 1.15 10.52
CA ASP A 145 11.99 0.49 11.73
C ASP A 145 12.52 1.46 12.81
N ALA A 146 11.79 1.48 13.92
CA ALA A 146 12.21 1.68 15.32
C ALA A 146 12.87 3.01 15.76
N THR A 147 12.41 3.55 16.92
CA THR A 147 13.11 4.49 17.85
C THR A 147 13.20 6.00 17.59
N ASN A 148 12.61 6.58 16.53
CA ASN A 148 12.71 8.05 16.34
C ASN A 148 11.59 8.88 16.98
N ALA A 149 10.51 8.28 17.48
CA ALA A 149 9.52 9.03 18.27
C ALA A 149 10.11 9.50 19.62
N GLU A 150 11.02 8.72 20.22
CA GLU A 150 11.71 9.10 21.47
C GLU A 150 12.79 10.17 21.22
N LYS A 151 13.54 10.09 20.11
CA LYS A 151 14.54 11.13 19.77
C LYS A 151 13.95 12.49 19.43
N LEU A 152 12.79 12.53 18.78
CA LEU A 152 12.10 13.79 18.47
C LEU A 152 11.43 14.40 19.72
N ALA A 153 11.08 13.60 20.73
CA ALA A 153 10.60 14.10 22.01
C ALA A 153 11.74 14.68 22.86
N GLU A 154 12.90 14.01 22.91
CA GLU A 154 14.09 14.49 23.63
C GLU A 154 14.66 15.79 23.04
N GLU A 155 14.64 15.98 21.72
CA GLU A 155 15.10 17.22 21.08
C GLU A 155 14.12 18.41 21.25
N SER A 156 12.88 18.16 21.69
CA SER A 156 11.87 19.21 21.92
C SER A 156 11.82 19.73 23.36
N ASP A 157 12.42 19.01 24.31
CA ASP A 157 12.51 19.41 25.73
C ASP A 157 13.82 20.17 26.06
N GLU A 158 14.76 20.27 25.11
CA GLU A 158 16.03 21.01 25.27
C GLU A 158 16.08 22.41 24.60
N THR A 159 14.94 22.98 24.17
CA THR A 159 14.87 24.38 23.68
C THR A 159 13.81 25.24 24.35
#